data_AF-A0A2J6N0F9-F1
#
_entry.id   AF-A0A2J6N0F9-F1
#
_cell.length_a   1.000
_cell.length_b   1.000
_cell.length_c   1.000
_cell.angle_alpha   90.00
_cell.angle_beta   90.00
_cell.angle_gamma   90.00
#
_symmetry.space_group_name_H-M   'P 1'
#
loop_
_entity.id
_entity.type
_entity.pdbx_description
1 polymer ?
#
loop_
_entity_poly.entity_id
_entity_poly.type
_entity_poly.pdbx_seq_one_letter_code
_entity_poly.pdbx_strand_id
1 'polypeptide(L)'
;MCGIFGCIVKDGSAAPTIHAALKRLEYRGYDSVGEATIHNGILYVKKDCGKIEEVHKIHDLDDLPGKIGVGHTRWATHGAPLQINAHPHVDCSGQIAVVHNGIVENFAELKLELENHGHIFKSKTDTEVIAHLIEGNLKVNPHLSLAEAVLEAVKRIDGSYAIAAISTREPDKIICARNESPLVLGVGENAIYCASDIPAFLPLTNRAVVIEDGELVTLSLEGYEIKKITDSSPVLREPKVIDWTPEMAVKQGYPHFMLKEIHEQPAVLRNTLRLQEHYLDLMATFLDRAREVFLVACGTSYHACLAASYMFSKLAFLGTYPVIASEFVEQHGKSVNIDSTILAVSQSGETADTLAAVNCARQRAATILGLTNVIGSTLTRVSRVYVGQQSGPEIGVAATKTFTAQLSVLAQLALRLAKKRGKISQDEMDFIAERLEKLPEIVGTIIRTQEEKVKQVAKKYRDAKIFFFLGRGISTATAYEGRLKLMEIAYVPSIAFPAGESKHGPISLIEPGFPVVFICPKDDTRKTLIGNIMEMKARGASIIAIIEEGDEEIKSLADDWVEVPRGIPDVLSPIPFVIPLQLLAYYMAIERGHNPDTPRNLAKSVTVK
;
A
#
# COMPACT_ATOMS: atom_id res chain seq x y z
N MET A 1 -0.35 -7.04 2.24
CA MET A 1 0.30 -7.02 3.58
C MET A 1 0.28 -8.46 4.05
N CYS A 2 1.32 -9.03 4.62
CA CYS A 2 1.22 -10.41 5.09
C CYS A 2 0.33 -10.54 6.36
N GLY A 3 0.02 -11.76 6.77
CA GLY A 3 -0.71 -12.09 8.00
C GLY A 3 0.18 -12.90 8.95
N ILE A 4 0.27 -12.49 10.21
CA ILE A 4 0.92 -13.27 11.29
C ILE A 4 -0.15 -13.73 12.26
N PHE A 5 -0.03 -14.97 12.73
CA PHE A 5 -0.73 -15.44 13.92
C PHE A 5 0.19 -16.34 14.74
N GLY A 6 0.14 -16.22 16.06
CA GLY A 6 0.80 -17.15 16.98
C GLY A 6 -0.05 -17.35 18.21
N CYS A 7 0.06 -18.52 18.82
CA CYS A 7 -0.71 -18.83 20.03
C CYS A 7 0.04 -19.78 20.97
N ILE A 8 -0.25 -19.61 22.26
CA ILE A 8 0.10 -20.54 23.33
C ILE A 8 -1.20 -20.94 23.99
N VAL A 9 -1.59 -22.20 23.90
CA VAL A 9 -2.86 -22.73 24.44
C VAL A 9 -2.60 -23.66 25.63
N LYS A 10 -3.43 -23.57 26.66
CA LYS A 10 -3.34 -24.47 27.82
C LYS A 10 -3.83 -25.87 27.48
N ASP A 11 -4.92 -25.96 26.72
CA ASP A 11 -5.61 -27.20 26.33
C ASP A 11 -5.78 -27.27 24.80
N GLY A 12 -5.75 -28.48 24.25
CA GLY A 12 -5.85 -28.70 22.80
C GLY A 12 -4.53 -28.61 22.05
N SER A 13 -4.61 -28.34 20.74
CA SER A 13 -3.47 -28.14 19.83
C SER A 13 -3.46 -26.72 19.27
N ALA A 14 -2.27 -26.15 19.09
CA ALA A 14 -2.08 -24.83 18.51
C ALA A 14 -2.44 -24.79 17.02
N ALA A 15 -2.12 -25.86 16.28
CA ALA A 15 -2.22 -25.91 14.82
C ALA A 15 -3.62 -25.58 14.24
N PRO A 16 -4.72 -26.22 14.69
CA PRO A 16 -6.06 -25.87 14.21
C PRO A 16 -6.46 -24.41 14.49
N THR A 17 -5.96 -23.86 15.61
CA THR A 17 -6.20 -22.47 15.98
C THR A 17 -5.46 -21.52 15.05
N ILE A 18 -4.20 -21.85 14.72
CA ILE A 18 -3.37 -21.10 13.78
C ILE A 18 -4.00 -21.12 12.38
N HIS A 19 -4.31 -22.29 11.84
CA HIS A 19 -4.97 -22.43 10.54
C HIS A 19 -6.26 -21.61 10.45
N ALA A 20 -7.18 -21.74 11.41
CA ALA A 20 -8.44 -20.99 11.42
C ALA A 20 -8.23 -19.47 11.50
N ALA A 21 -7.21 -19.00 12.24
CA ALA A 21 -6.88 -17.60 12.35
C ALA A 21 -6.21 -17.06 11.07
N LEU A 22 -5.31 -17.82 10.46
CA LEU A 22 -4.69 -17.49 9.18
C LEU A 22 -5.73 -17.39 8.05
N LYS A 23 -6.77 -18.24 8.06
CA LYS A 23 -7.90 -18.15 7.12
C LYS A 23 -8.61 -16.81 7.22
N ARG A 24 -8.75 -16.27 8.44
CA ARG A 24 -9.31 -14.93 8.66
C ARG A 24 -8.37 -13.82 8.21
N LEU A 25 -7.08 -14.08 8.07
CA LEU A 25 -6.06 -13.14 7.61
C LEU A 25 -5.74 -13.28 6.11
N GLU A 26 -6.37 -14.21 5.38
CA GLU A 26 -6.12 -14.45 3.95
C GLU A 26 -6.36 -13.20 3.08
N TYR A 27 -7.26 -12.30 3.51
CA TYR A 27 -7.46 -11.01 2.83
C TYR A 27 -6.19 -10.15 2.79
N ARG A 28 -5.21 -10.40 3.68
CA ARG A 28 -3.93 -9.70 3.74
C ARG A 28 -2.95 -10.27 2.72
N GLY A 29 -2.81 -11.60 2.66
CA GLY A 29 -1.90 -12.34 1.79
C GLY A 29 -2.40 -13.75 1.48
N TYR A 30 -2.21 -14.20 0.23
CA TYR A 30 -2.68 -15.51 -0.25
C TYR A 30 -1.69 -16.21 -1.20
N ASP A 31 -0.46 -15.69 -1.32
CA ASP A 31 0.53 -16.24 -2.25
C ASP A 31 1.15 -17.56 -1.75
N SER A 32 1.28 -17.69 -0.43
CA SER A 32 1.75 -18.89 0.25
C SER A 32 1.31 -18.87 1.72
N VAL A 33 1.29 -20.04 2.36
CA VAL A 33 0.96 -20.18 3.78
C VAL A 33 1.87 -21.20 4.46
N GLY A 34 2.04 -21.06 5.77
CA GLY A 34 2.65 -22.09 6.57
C GLY A 34 2.50 -21.86 8.07
N GLU A 35 2.80 -22.90 8.84
CA GLU A 35 2.81 -22.89 10.29
C GLU A 35 3.90 -23.78 10.85
N ALA A 36 4.30 -23.46 12.09
CA ALA A 36 5.25 -24.20 12.87
C ALA A 36 4.78 -24.33 14.32
N THR A 37 4.97 -25.52 14.90
CA THR A 37 4.64 -25.84 16.28
C THR A 37 5.80 -26.52 16.99
N ILE A 38 5.81 -26.46 18.33
CA ILE A 38 6.80 -27.19 19.14
C ILE A 38 6.08 -28.27 19.96
N HIS A 39 6.61 -29.49 19.89
CA HIS A 39 6.15 -30.61 20.69
C HIS A 39 7.33 -31.51 21.10
N ASN A 40 7.44 -31.85 22.38
CA ASN A 40 8.50 -32.69 22.95
C ASN A 40 9.92 -32.26 22.54
N GLY A 41 10.18 -30.94 22.50
CA GLY A 41 11.48 -30.37 22.13
C GLY A 41 11.81 -30.44 20.63
N ILE A 42 10.84 -30.80 19.78
CA ILE A 42 10.99 -30.87 18.33
C ILE A 42 10.15 -29.76 17.69
N LEU A 43 10.74 -29.06 16.72
CA LEU A 43 10.07 -28.08 15.87
C LEU A 43 9.49 -28.78 14.64
N TYR A 44 8.19 -28.66 14.43
CA TYR A 44 7.48 -29.16 13.25
C TYR A 44 7.06 -27.99 12.37
N VAL A 45 7.18 -28.14 11.05
CA VAL A 45 6.85 -27.07 10.09
C VAL A 45 6.12 -27.65 8.88
N LYS A 46 5.01 -27.03 8.49
CA LYS A 46 4.31 -27.28 7.22
C LYS A 46 4.09 -25.97 6.50
N LYS A 47 4.47 -25.91 5.22
CA LYS A 47 4.32 -24.72 4.39
C LYS A 47 4.32 -25.06 2.91
N ASP A 48 3.61 -24.27 2.12
CA ASP A 48 3.60 -24.37 0.66
C ASP A 48 3.13 -23.07 -0.02
N CYS A 49 3.32 -22.96 -1.34
CA CYS A 49 2.72 -21.90 -2.13
C CYS A 49 1.25 -22.21 -2.48
N GLY A 50 0.45 -21.16 -2.64
CA GLY A 50 -0.98 -21.25 -2.88
C GLY A 50 -1.84 -20.75 -1.72
N LYS A 51 -3.15 -20.86 -1.91
CA LYS A 51 -4.15 -20.39 -0.94
C LYS A 51 -4.25 -21.32 0.26
N ILE A 52 -4.77 -20.81 1.37
CA ILE A 52 -4.74 -21.57 2.64
C ILE A 52 -5.44 -22.92 2.54
N GLU A 53 -6.60 -22.96 1.90
CA GLU A 53 -7.39 -24.17 1.69
C GLU A 53 -6.73 -25.18 0.75
N GLU A 54 -5.95 -24.71 -0.22
CA GLU A 54 -5.23 -25.56 -1.16
C GLU A 54 -4.06 -26.24 -0.46
N VAL A 55 -3.28 -25.46 0.29
CA VAL A 55 -2.15 -25.97 1.07
C VAL A 55 -2.63 -26.90 2.18
N HIS A 56 -3.72 -26.56 2.89
CA HIS A 56 -4.30 -27.42 3.92
C HIS A 56 -4.76 -28.77 3.36
N LYS A 57 -5.36 -28.82 2.16
CA LYS A 57 -5.73 -30.10 1.52
C LYS A 57 -4.55 -31.00 1.20
N ILE A 58 -3.38 -30.43 0.89
CA ILE A 58 -2.17 -31.18 0.52
C ILE A 58 -1.43 -31.63 1.77
N HIS A 59 -1.25 -30.73 2.73
CA HIS A 59 -0.35 -30.93 3.85
C HIS A 59 -1.06 -31.28 5.14
N ASP A 60 -2.38 -31.07 5.27
CA ASP A 60 -3.13 -31.12 6.53
C ASP A 60 -2.45 -30.31 7.64
N LEU A 61 -2.67 -29.00 7.62
CA LEU A 61 -2.07 -28.09 8.61
C LEU A 61 -2.50 -28.42 10.04
N ASP A 62 -3.69 -28.98 10.25
CA ASP A 62 -4.29 -29.13 11.59
C ASP A 62 -3.64 -30.24 12.44
N ASP A 63 -2.89 -31.15 11.82
CA ASP A 63 -2.30 -32.33 12.50
C ASP A 63 -0.98 -32.03 13.24
N LEU A 64 -0.44 -30.80 13.11
CA LEU A 64 0.84 -30.45 13.70
C LEU A 64 0.74 -30.54 15.24
N PRO A 65 1.60 -31.31 15.91
CA PRO A 65 1.50 -31.52 17.35
C PRO A 65 2.03 -30.29 18.10
N GLY A 66 1.47 -30.01 19.27
CA GLY A 66 2.01 -28.99 20.18
C GLY A 66 0.97 -27.98 20.65
N LYS A 67 1.33 -27.27 21.72
CA LYS A 67 0.49 -26.25 22.37
C LYS A 67 0.94 -24.82 22.08
N ILE A 68 2.06 -24.68 21.39
CA ILE A 68 2.66 -23.42 20.99
C ILE A 68 2.95 -23.48 19.50
N GLY A 69 2.68 -22.38 18.80
CA GLY A 69 3.04 -22.27 17.41
C GLY A 69 2.86 -20.87 16.84
N VAL A 70 3.43 -20.69 15.66
CA VAL A 70 3.29 -19.50 14.83
C VAL A 70 2.96 -19.90 13.41
N GLY A 71 2.23 -19.06 12.70
CA GLY A 71 1.89 -19.25 11.31
C GLY A 71 1.78 -17.94 10.56
N HIS A 72 1.75 -18.05 9.24
CA HIS A 72 1.87 -16.92 8.35
C HIS A 72 1.13 -17.12 7.04
N THR A 73 0.48 -16.05 6.57
CA THR A 73 0.00 -15.92 5.19
C THR A 73 0.81 -14.85 4.48
N ARG A 74 1.40 -15.18 3.34
CA ARG A 74 2.37 -14.34 2.67
C ARG A 74 1.77 -13.58 1.50
N TRP A 75 2.20 -12.33 1.37
CA TRP A 75 2.13 -11.52 0.16
C TRP A 75 3.58 -11.24 -0.26
N ALA A 76 4.03 -11.82 -1.37
CA ALA A 76 5.44 -11.84 -1.73
C ALA A 76 5.95 -10.42 -2.05
N THR A 77 7.00 -9.97 -1.34
CA THR A 77 7.75 -8.74 -1.62
C THR A 77 9.14 -9.07 -2.19
N HIS A 78 9.88 -9.96 -1.52
CA HIS A 78 11.17 -10.50 -1.95
C HIS A 78 11.06 -11.99 -2.26
N GLY A 79 11.51 -12.44 -3.43
CA GLY A 79 11.45 -13.85 -3.80
C GLY A 79 10.05 -14.31 -4.23
N ALA A 80 10.02 -15.05 -5.33
CA ALA A 80 8.80 -15.58 -5.94
C ALA A 80 7.98 -16.45 -4.95
N PRO A 81 6.66 -16.57 -5.15
CA PRO A 81 5.79 -17.38 -4.29
C PRO A 81 6.05 -18.88 -4.52
N LEU A 82 7.08 -19.38 -3.83
CA LEU A 82 7.53 -20.78 -3.86
C LEU A 82 7.49 -21.30 -2.42
N GLN A 83 7.29 -22.61 -2.25
CA GLN A 83 7.32 -23.28 -0.94
C GLN A 83 8.53 -22.87 -0.08
N ILE A 84 9.72 -22.80 -0.69
CA ILE A 84 10.97 -22.45 0.01
C ILE A 84 10.99 -21.02 0.56
N ASN A 85 10.23 -20.11 -0.06
CA ASN A 85 10.09 -18.71 0.35
C ASN A 85 8.86 -18.47 1.24
N ALA A 86 8.02 -19.49 1.45
CA ALA A 86 6.91 -19.40 2.41
C ALA A 86 7.47 -19.34 3.83
N HIS A 87 6.81 -18.58 4.70
CA HIS A 87 7.09 -18.57 6.13
C HIS A 87 6.35 -19.75 6.80
N PRO A 88 6.79 -20.24 7.98
CA PRO A 88 7.94 -19.79 8.78
C PRO A 88 9.30 -20.11 8.16
N HIS A 89 10.29 -19.24 8.41
CA HIS A 89 11.70 -19.52 8.14
C HIS A 89 12.35 -20.16 9.37
N VAL A 90 13.28 -21.09 9.13
CA VAL A 90 13.96 -21.86 10.17
C VAL A 90 15.46 -21.61 10.13
N ASP A 91 16.12 -21.74 11.27
CA ASP A 91 17.57 -21.66 11.39
C ASP A 91 18.28 -22.91 10.81
N CYS A 92 19.62 -22.94 10.83
CA CYS A 92 20.36 -24.08 10.29
C CYS A 92 20.14 -25.37 11.08
N SER A 93 19.84 -25.28 12.38
CA SER A 93 19.66 -26.45 13.26
C SER A 93 18.22 -26.93 13.39
N GLY A 94 17.25 -26.19 12.84
CA GLY A 94 15.83 -26.51 12.96
C GLY A 94 15.28 -26.36 14.38
N GLN A 95 15.89 -25.47 15.18
CA GLN A 95 15.49 -25.18 16.56
C GLN A 95 14.65 -23.91 16.68
N ILE A 96 14.74 -22.99 15.71
CA ILE A 96 14.08 -21.68 15.72
C ILE A 96 13.17 -21.58 14.50
N ALA A 97 11.95 -21.08 14.69
CA ALA A 97 11.06 -20.66 13.60
C ALA A 97 10.68 -19.20 13.75
N VAL A 98 10.67 -18.47 12.62
CA VAL A 98 10.33 -17.04 12.55
C VAL A 98 9.28 -16.80 11.48
N VAL A 99 8.26 -16.00 11.83
CA VAL A 99 7.34 -15.36 10.88
C VAL A 99 7.51 -13.84 10.94
N HIS A 100 7.36 -13.19 9.78
CA HIS A 100 7.68 -11.77 9.62
C HIS A 100 6.71 -11.09 8.65
N ASN A 101 6.25 -9.90 9.04
CA ASN A 101 5.60 -8.93 8.16
C ASN A 101 6.45 -7.68 8.11
N GLY A 102 6.83 -7.23 6.93
CA GLY A 102 7.69 -6.05 6.79
C GLY A 102 8.74 -6.27 5.71
N ILE A 103 9.78 -5.43 5.74
CA ILE A 103 10.93 -5.49 4.84
C ILE A 103 12.18 -5.23 5.67
N VAL A 104 13.15 -6.15 5.59
CA VAL A 104 14.51 -5.95 6.10
C VAL A 104 15.33 -5.31 4.97
N GLU A 105 15.59 -4.02 5.05
CA GLU A 105 16.22 -3.23 3.99
C GLU A 105 17.70 -3.58 3.81
N ASN A 106 18.40 -3.80 4.93
CA ASN A 106 19.81 -4.17 4.95
C ASN A 106 20.04 -5.70 4.84
N PHE A 107 19.06 -6.48 4.34
CA PHE A 107 19.15 -7.94 4.31
C PHE A 107 20.33 -8.47 3.50
N ALA A 108 20.75 -7.77 2.44
CA ALA A 108 21.83 -8.21 1.57
C ALA A 108 23.19 -8.20 2.29
N GLU A 109 23.43 -7.15 3.09
CA GLU A 109 24.63 -7.02 3.92
C GLU A 109 24.63 -8.08 5.03
N LEU A 110 23.52 -8.19 5.76
CA LEU A 110 23.35 -9.18 6.84
C LEU A 110 23.51 -10.61 6.33
N LYS A 111 22.95 -10.92 5.15
CA LYS A 111 23.07 -12.24 4.53
C LYS A 111 24.52 -12.57 4.21
N LEU A 112 25.26 -11.65 3.59
CA LEU A 112 26.66 -11.86 3.24
C LEU A 112 27.52 -12.09 4.50
N GLU A 113 27.28 -11.31 5.55
CA GLU A 113 27.94 -11.51 6.84
C GLU A 113 27.65 -12.89 7.43
N LEU A 114 26.39 -13.31 7.48
CA LEU A 114 25.98 -14.59 8.04
C LEU A 114 26.51 -15.78 7.21
N GLU A 115 26.56 -15.68 5.88
CA GLU A 115 27.19 -16.67 5.00
C GLU A 115 28.69 -16.80 5.30
N ASN A 116 29.39 -15.69 5.55
CA ASN A 116 30.80 -15.71 5.96
C ASN A 116 31.02 -16.34 7.34
N HIS A 117 30.00 -16.31 8.22
CA HIS A 117 30.00 -17.03 9.50
C HIS A 117 29.49 -18.48 9.39
N GLY A 118 29.26 -18.98 8.17
CA GLY A 118 28.93 -20.38 7.92
C GLY A 118 27.44 -20.72 7.98
N HIS A 119 26.54 -19.74 8.00
CA HIS A 119 25.10 -19.98 7.88
C HIS A 119 24.72 -20.35 6.44
N ILE A 120 23.75 -21.26 6.29
CA ILE A 120 23.30 -21.76 4.98
C ILE A 120 21.88 -21.25 4.70
N PHE A 121 21.76 -20.28 3.80
CA PHE A 121 20.49 -19.75 3.33
C PHE A 121 19.86 -20.66 2.28
N LYS A 122 18.56 -20.94 2.43
CA LYS A 122 17.77 -21.78 1.53
C LYS A 122 16.83 -20.94 0.65
N SER A 123 16.39 -19.79 1.12
CA SER A 123 15.41 -18.94 0.47
C SER A 123 16.04 -17.73 -0.23
N LYS A 124 15.20 -17.02 -1.01
CA LYS A 124 15.52 -15.71 -1.58
C LYS A 124 14.78 -14.57 -0.87
N THR A 125 14.34 -14.82 0.36
CA THR A 125 13.62 -13.83 1.16
C THR A 125 14.59 -13.05 2.03
N ASP A 126 14.20 -11.81 2.30
CA ASP A 126 14.80 -10.97 3.33
C ASP A 126 14.57 -11.54 4.74
N THR A 127 13.44 -12.22 4.97
CA THR A 127 13.04 -12.74 6.28
C THR A 127 13.97 -13.80 6.87
N GLU A 128 14.58 -14.65 6.04
CA GLU A 128 15.46 -15.73 6.53
C GLU A 128 16.66 -15.23 7.34
N VAL A 129 17.13 -13.99 7.07
CA VAL A 129 18.22 -13.38 7.85
C VAL A 129 17.85 -13.26 9.33
N ILE A 130 16.58 -13.07 9.66
CA ILE A 130 16.10 -12.90 11.04
C ILE A 130 16.30 -14.20 11.83
N ALA A 131 15.96 -15.34 11.24
CA ALA A 131 16.15 -16.64 11.89
C ALA A 131 17.64 -16.92 12.15
N HIS A 132 18.51 -16.59 11.18
CA HIS A 132 19.95 -16.78 11.31
C HIS A 132 20.64 -15.76 12.24
N LEU A 133 20.13 -14.53 12.36
CA LEU A 133 20.62 -13.57 13.36
C LEU A 133 20.35 -14.08 14.79
N ILE A 134 19.13 -14.57 15.05
CA ILE A 134 18.77 -15.16 16.35
C ILE A 134 19.63 -16.39 16.62
N GLU A 135 19.82 -17.26 15.62
CA GLU A 135 20.71 -18.42 15.68
C GLU A 135 22.15 -18.01 16.04
N GLY A 136 22.69 -17.00 15.35
CA GLY A 136 24.05 -16.51 15.56
C GLY A 136 24.24 -15.98 16.99
N ASN A 137 23.31 -15.15 17.47
CA ASN A 137 23.34 -14.61 18.83
C ASN A 137 23.34 -15.73 19.89
N LEU A 138 22.49 -16.75 19.72
CA LEU A 138 22.39 -17.92 20.61
C LEU A 138 23.58 -18.89 20.52
N LYS A 139 24.32 -18.88 19.41
CA LYS A 139 25.58 -19.63 19.27
C LYS A 139 26.74 -18.91 19.96
N VAL A 140 26.82 -17.58 19.81
CA VAL A 140 27.86 -16.75 20.44
C VAL A 140 27.71 -16.76 21.95
N ASN A 141 26.48 -16.65 22.46
CA ASN A 141 26.20 -16.73 23.88
C ASN A 141 25.03 -17.70 24.17
N PRO A 142 25.34 -18.97 24.51
CA PRO A 142 24.33 -19.99 24.82
C PRO A 142 23.45 -19.69 26.04
N HIS A 143 23.84 -18.72 26.88
CA HIS A 143 23.09 -18.32 28.07
C HIS A 143 22.07 -17.21 27.81
N LEU A 144 22.05 -16.62 26.60
CA LEU A 144 21.00 -15.66 26.24
C LEU A 144 19.64 -16.34 26.22
N SER A 145 18.65 -15.66 26.77
CA SER A 145 17.26 -15.97 26.52
C SER A 145 16.89 -15.67 25.06
N LEU A 146 15.82 -16.30 24.59
CA LEU A 146 15.25 -16.04 23.27
C LEU A 146 14.85 -14.58 23.11
N ALA A 147 14.32 -13.96 24.17
CA ALA A 147 13.97 -12.54 24.18
C ALA A 147 15.18 -11.65 23.91
N GLU A 148 16.32 -11.92 24.57
CA GLU A 148 17.57 -11.18 24.37
C GLU A 148 18.16 -11.45 22.98
N ALA A 149 18.12 -12.69 22.50
CA ALA A 149 18.61 -13.03 21.16
C ALA A 149 17.81 -12.34 20.04
N VAL A 150 16.48 -12.24 20.20
CA VAL A 150 15.62 -11.47 19.30
C VAL A 150 15.91 -9.97 19.42
N LEU A 151 16.08 -9.45 20.64
CA LEU A 151 16.42 -8.05 20.87
C LEU A 151 17.72 -7.65 20.14
N GLU A 152 18.77 -8.46 20.26
CA GLU A 152 20.04 -8.22 19.56
C GLU A 152 19.91 -8.37 18.04
N ALA A 153 19.02 -9.25 17.55
CA ALA A 153 18.75 -9.37 16.13
C ALA A 153 18.04 -8.10 15.59
N VAL A 154 17.00 -7.60 16.26
CA VAL A 154 16.22 -6.46 15.77
C VAL A 154 16.96 -5.12 15.85
N LYS A 155 17.96 -4.99 16.74
CA LYS A 155 18.87 -3.83 16.77
C LYS A 155 19.74 -3.70 15.52
N ARG A 156 19.89 -4.79 14.75
CA ARG A 156 20.70 -4.84 13.52
C ARG A 156 19.85 -4.74 12.25
N ILE A 157 18.53 -4.73 12.37
CA ILE A 157 17.61 -4.73 11.24
C ILE A 157 17.24 -3.29 10.90
N ASP A 158 17.52 -2.89 9.67
CA ASP A 158 16.99 -1.65 9.09
C ASP A 158 15.70 -1.95 8.34
N GLY A 159 14.71 -1.07 8.46
CA GLY A 159 13.41 -1.17 7.80
C GLY A 159 12.25 -1.40 8.77
N SER A 160 11.23 -2.13 8.31
CA SER A 160 9.99 -2.36 9.05
C SER A 160 9.79 -3.84 9.34
N TYR A 161 9.24 -4.16 10.49
CA TYR A 161 9.02 -5.55 10.89
C TYR A 161 7.91 -5.69 11.94
N ALA A 162 7.14 -6.76 11.82
CA ALA A 162 6.43 -7.41 12.91
C ALA A 162 6.89 -8.85 12.88
N ILE A 163 7.49 -9.31 13.97
CA ILE A 163 8.14 -10.61 14.08
C ILE A 163 7.39 -11.43 15.13
N ALA A 164 7.26 -12.73 14.90
CA ALA A 164 6.99 -13.70 15.96
C ALA A 164 7.96 -14.89 15.81
N ALA A 165 8.65 -15.22 16.89
CA ALA A 165 9.68 -16.25 16.95
C ALA A 165 9.40 -17.26 18.06
N ILE A 166 9.63 -18.53 17.76
CA ILE A 166 9.56 -19.65 18.71
C ILE A 166 10.86 -20.46 18.65
N SER A 167 11.23 -21.07 19.78
CA SER A 167 12.44 -21.89 19.86
C SER A 167 12.23 -23.11 20.74
N THR A 168 12.82 -24.24 20.34
CA THR A 168 12.87 -25.46 21.16
C THR A 168 13.65 -25.29 22.47
N ARG A 169 14.47 -24.25 22.61
CA ARG A 169 15.20 -23.92 23.86
C ARG A 169 14.29 -23.35 24.95
N GLU A 170 13.28 -22.57 24.56
CA GLU A 170 12.27 -21.99 25.45
C GLU A 170 10.88 -22.33 24.89
N PRO A 171 10.45 -23.62 24.99
CA PRO A 171 9.27 -24.15 24.32
C PRO A 171 7.94 -23.67 24.93
N ASP A 172 8.00 -22.78 25.91
CA ASP A 172 6.88 -22.18 26.63
C ASP A 172 6.65 -20.71 26.26
N LYS A 173 7.43 -20.15 25.31
CA LYS A 173 7.39 -18.72 24.97
C LYS A 173 7.33 -18.42 23.47
N ILE A 174 6.59 -17.37 23.13
CA ILE A 174 6.65 -16.71 21.82
C ILE A 174 7.24 -15.31 22.04
N ILE A 175 8.28 -14.96 21.29
CA ILE A 175 8.86 -13.62 21.31
C ILE A 175 8.41 -12.85 20.07
N CYS A 176 7.84 -11.67 20.28
CA CYS A 176 7.44 -10.78 19.20
C CYS A 176 8.18 -9.45 19.25
N ALA A 177 8.33 -8.80 18.10
CA ALA A 177 8.91 -7.46 18.01
C ALA A 177 8.14 -6.65 16.95
N ARG A 178 8.00 -5.34 17.17
CA ARG A 178 7.31 -4.44 16.25
C ARG A 178 8.11 -3.19 15.93
N ASN A 179 8.19 -2.87 14.64
CA ASN A 179 8.59 -1.58 14.09
C ASN A 179 7.79 -1.33 12.79
N GLU A 180 6.85 -0.40 12.81
CA GLU A 180 6.00 0.08 11.70
C GLU A 180 5.02 -0.94 11.08
N SER A 181 5.25 -2.25 11.21
CA SER A 181 4.29 -3.27 10.78
C SER A 181 3.31 -3.61 11.92
N PRO A 182 1.98 -3.69 11.66
CA PRO A 182 1.00 -3.92 12.71
C PRO A 182 1.22 -5.24 13.47
N LEU A 183 1.14 -5.16 14.80
CA LEU A 183 1.15 -6.28 15.73
C LEU A 183 0.20 -5.98 16.90
N VAL A 184 -0.62 -6.96 17.25
CA VAL A 184 -1.59 -6.90 18.35
C VAL A 184 -1.58 -8.22 19.11
N LEU A 185 -1.84 -8.17 20.42
CA LEU A 185 -1.98 -9.35 21.27
C LEU A 185 -3.45 -9.59 21.60
N GLY A 186 -3.83 -10.86 21.67
CA GLY A 186 -5.11 -11.31 22.23
C GLY A 186 -4.87 -12.00 23.57
N VAL A 187 -5.66 -11.66 24.58
CA VAL A 187 -5.55 -12.23 25.94
C VAL A 187 -6.80 -13.04 26.25
N GLY A 188 -6.70 -14.37 26.20
CA GLY A 188 -7.76 -15.30 26.60
C GLY A 188 -7.56 -15.82 28.03
N GLU A 189 -8.54 -16.55 28.55
CA GLU A 189 -8.44 -17.17 29.89
C GLU A 189 -7.46 -18.35 29.93
N ASN A 190 -7.41 -19.13 28.84
CA ASN A 190 -6.60 -20.34 28.75
C ASN A 190 -5.60 -20.29 27.57
N ALA A 191 -5.39 -19.10 26.98
CA ALA A 191 -4.50 -18.93 25.84
C ALA A 191 -4.08 -17.47 25.64
N ILE A 192 -2.88 -17.29 25.09
CA ILE A 192 -2.35 -15.98 24.67
C ILE A 192 -2.08 -16.03 23.17
N TYR A 193 -2.39 -14.94 22.47
CA TYR A 193 -2.29 -14.82 21.03
C TYR A 193 -1.44 -13.61 20.62
N CYS A 194 -0.69 -13.72 19.53
CA CYS A 194 -0.22 -12.58 18.76
C CYS A 194 -0.78 -12.64 17.35
N ALA A 195 -1.07 -11.48 16.76
CA ALA A 195 -1.53 -11.41 15.39
C ALA A 195 -1.14 -10.08 14.73
N SER A 196 -1.11 -10.07 13.41
CA SER A 196 -0.99 -8.82 12.65
C SER A 196 -2.30 -8.02 12.59
N ASP A 197 -3.43 -8.63 12.99
CA ASP A 197 -4.72 -7.97 13.04
C ASP A 197 -5.66 -8.65 14.06
N ILE A 198 -6.55 -7.87 14.67
CA ILE A 198 -7.52 -8.30 15.68
C ILE A 198 -8.50 -9.39 15.19
N PRO A 199 -9.02 -9.39 13.93
CA PRO A 199 -9.89 -10.45 13.42
C PRO A 199 -9.39 -11.87 13.64
N ALA A 200 -8.07 -12.06 13.68
CA ALA A 200 -7.47 -13.38 13.75
C ALA A 200 -7.88 -14.13 15.02
N PHE A 201 -7.86 -13.43 16.17
CA PHE A 201 -8.21 -13.99 17.49
C PHE A 201 -9.56 -13.53 18.03
N LEU A 202 -10.32 -12.67 17.33
CA LEU A 202 -11.58 -12.12 17.86
C LEU A 202 -12.61 -13.21 18.27
N PRO A 203 -12.76 -14.34 17.55
CA PRO A 203 -13.63 -15.44 18.00
C PRO A 203 -13.12 -16.17 19.26
N LEU A 204 -11.86 -15.96 19.63
CA LEU A 204 -11.17 -16.63 20.74
C LEU A 204 -11.08 -15.73 21.99
N THR A 205 -10.97 -14.42 21.79
CA THR A 205 -11.00 -13.40 22.85
C THR A 205 -11.31 -12.02 22.26
N ASN A 206 -12.01 -11.20 23.04
CA ASN A 206 -12.24 -9.79 22.74
C ASN A 206 -11.30 -8.85 23.51
N ARG A 207 -10.35 -9.37 24.29
CA ARG A 207 -9.38 -8.56 25.03
C ARG A 207 -8.10 -8.42 24.21
N ALA A 208 -7.80 -7.20 23.76
CA ALA A 208 -6.67 -6.92 22.89
C ALA A 208 -5.68 -5.91 23.50
N VAL A 209 -4.40 -6.10 23.22
CA VAL A 209 -3.32 -5.15 23.54
C VAL A 209 -2.67 -4.73 22.24
N VAL A 210 -2.68 -3.44 21.94
CA VAL A 210 -1.98 -2.90 20.77
C VAL A 210 -0.52 -2.68 21.13
N ILE A 211 0.39 -3.23 20.33
CA ILE A 211 1.84 -3.05 20.48
C ILE A 211 2.25 -1.81 19.71
N GLU A 212 3.14 -0.99 20.25
CA GLU A 212 3.65 0.22 19.60
C GLU A 212 4.99 -0.07 18.90
N ASP A 213 5.44 0.89 18.07
CA ASP A 213 6.71 0.75 17.37
C ASP A 213 7.88 0.85 18.36
N GLY A 214 8.91 0.02 18.17
CA GLY A 214 10.05 -0.07 19.07
C GLY A 214 9.79 -0.93 20.32
N GLU A 215 8.76 -1.78 20.31
CA GLU A 215 8.43 -2.67 21.43
C GLU A 215 8.76 -4.15 21.13
N LEU A 216 9.30 -4.83 22.14
CA LEU A 216 9.53 -6.27 22.22
C LEU A 216 8.53 -6.88 23.21
N VAL A 217 7.97 -8.04 22.87
CA VAL A 217 6.97 -8.73 23.67
C VAL A 217 7.37 -10.17 23.92
N THR A 218 7.30 -10.60 25.18
CA THR A 218 7.39 -12.01 25.57
C THR A 218 6.01 -12.52 25.93
N LEU A 219 5.54 -13.59 25.29
CA LEU A 219 4.27 -14.25 25.58
C LEU A 219 4.52 -15.59 26.28
N SER A 220 3.73 -15.90 27.31
CA SER A 220 3.68 -17.21 27.98
C SER A 220 2.24 -17.51 28.41
N LEU A 221 1.98 -18.69 28.98
CA LEU A 221 0.66 -18.97 29.58
C LEU A 221 0.33 -18.10 30.80
N GLU A 222 1.34 -17.47 31.40
CA GLU A 222 1.17 -16.56 32.54
C GLU A 222 0.74 -15.16 32.10
N GLY A 223 0.88 -14.82 30.82
CA GLY A 223 0.48 -13.53 30.25
C GLY A 223 1.47 -13.00 29.23
N TYR A 224 1.78 -11.71 29.33
CA TYR A 224 2.71 -11.04 28.43
C TYR A 224 3.56 -10.00 29.18
N GLU A 225 4.78 -9.81 28.72
CA GLU A 225 5.69 -8.74 29.15
C GLU A 225 6.06 -7.88 27.94
N ILE A 226 6.00 -6.55 28.07
CA ILE A 226 6.39 -5.61 27.01
C ILE A 226 7.62 -4.84 27.48
N LYS A 227 8.63 -4.73 26.62
CA LYS A 227 9.85 -3.93 26.82
C LYS A 227 10.12 -3.04 25.64
N LYS A 228 10.70 -1.86 25.88
CA LYS A 228 11.23 -1.03 24.79
C LYS A 228 12.52 -1.62 24.24
N ILE A 229 12.64 -1.68 22.92
CA ILE A 229 13.84 -2.17 22.22
C ILE A 229 15.05 -1.26 22.49
N THR A 230 14.83 0.03 22.71
CA THR A 230 15.89 1.04 22.90
C THR A 230 16.68 0.86 24.19
N ASP A 231 16.01 0.56 25.30
CA ASP A 231 16.61 0.59 26.65
C ASP A 231 16.17 -0.58 27.55
N SER A 232 15.37 -1.52 27.02
CA SER A 232 14.79 -2.65 27.77
C SER A 232 13.89 -2.26 28.94
N SER A 233 13.44 -1.00 29.02
CA SER A 233 12.51 -0.57 30.06
C SER A 233 11.13 -1.26 29.91
N PRO A 234 10.50 -1.69 31.02
CA PRO A 234 9.20 -2.34 30.98
C PRO A 234 8.09 -1.35 30.62
N VAL A 235 7.11 -1.81 29.84
CA VAL A 235 5.91 -1.05 29.47
C VAL A 235 4.68 -1.76 30.02
N LEU A 236 3.92 -1.06 30.88
CA LEU A 236 2.65 -1.55 31.41
C LEU A 236 1.51 -1.09 30.51
N ARG A 237 0.75 -2.05 29.96
CA ARG A 237 -0.41 -1.77 29.12
C ARG A 237 -1.50 -2.79 29.40
N GLU A 238 -2.68 -2.33 29.80
CA GLU A 238 -3.81 -3.22 30.09
C GLU A 238 -4.57 -3.61 28.82
N PRO A 239 -5.13 -4.84 28.73
CA PRO A 239 -5.95 -5.25 27.62
C PRO A 239 -7.26 -4.46 27.55
N LYS A 240 -7.60 -3.95 26.36
CA LYS A 240 -8.87 -3.28 26.09
C LYS A 240 -9.88 -4.29 25.56
N VAL A 241 -11.14 -4.14 25.97
CA VAL A 241 -12.25 -4.92 25.40
C VAL A 241 -12.61 -4.32 24.05
N ILE A 242 -12.59 -5.16 23.01
CA ILE A 242 -12.92 -4.82 21.64
C ILE A 242 -14.36 -5.24 21.38
N ASP A 243 -15.24 -4.26 21.21
CA ASP A 243 -16.66 -4.48 20.88
C ASP A 243 -16.87 -4.46 19.36
N TRP A 244 -16.12 -5.31 18.64
CA TRP A 244 -16.17 -5.38 17.17
C TRP A 244 -16.94 -6.63 16.75
N THR A 245 -17.78 -6.50 15.71
CA THR A 245 -18.24 -7.67 14.96
C THR A 245 -17.12 -8.20 14.06
N PRO A 246 -17.18 -9.46 13.59
CA PRO A 246 -16.22 -9.97 12.61
C PRO A 246 -16.08 -9.08 11.36
N GLU A 247 -17.17 -8.45 10.91
CA GLU A 247 -17.10 -7.50 9.78
C GLU A 247 -16.36 -6.21 10.13
N MET A 248 -16.57 -5.66 11.34
CA MET A 248 -15.86 -4.47 11.84
C MET A 248 -14.37 -4.72 12.01
N ALA A 249 -14.00 -5.96 12.34
CA ALA A 249 -12.62 -6.34 12.57
C ALA A 249 -11.79 -6.26 11.27
N VAL A 250 -12.32 -6.76 10.14
CA VAL A 250 -11.62 -6.68 8.84
C VAL A 250 -11.46 -5.21 8.40
N LYS A 251 -12.40 -4.35 8.80
CA LYS A 251 -12.35 -2.90 8.60
C LYS A 251 -11.53 -2.15 9.66
N GLN A 252 -10.88 -2.83 10.61
CA GLN A 252 -10.04 -2.22 11.65
C GLN A 252 -10.72 -1.08 12.43
N GLY A 253 -12.02 -1.25 12.71
CA GLY A 253 -12.81 -0.23 13.42
C GLY A 253 -13.29 0.94 12.56
N TYR A 254 -12.94 1.00 11.27
CA TYR A 254 -13.54 1.95 10.32
C TYR A 254 -14.93 1.46 9.87
N PRO A 255 -15.87 2.37 9.56
CA PRO A 255 -17.20 2.01 9.07
C PRO A 255 -17.17 1.37 7.66
N HIS A 256 -16.19 1.74 6.83
CA HIS A 256 -16.07 1.31 5.43
C HIS A 256 -14.61 1.00 5.08
N PHE A 257 -14.39 0.03 4.18
CA PHE A 257 -13.08 -0.26 3.60
C PHE A 257 -12.50 0.96 2.90
N MET A 258 -13.30 1.71 2.14
CA MET A 258 -12.81 2.89 1.45
C MET A 258 -12.21 3.93 2.43
N LEU A 259 -12.87 4.19 3.57
CA LEU A 259 -12.33 5.12 4.56
C LEU A 259 -11.05 4.56 5.21
N LYS A 260 -11.06 3.29 5.60
CA LYS A 260 -9.85 2.61 6.08
C LYS A 260 -8.69 2.76 5.10
N GLU A 261 -8.94 2.51 3.82
CA GLU A 261 -7.93 2.54 2.76
C GLU A 261 -7.41 3.96 2.50
N ILE A 262 -8.26 4.99 2.62
CA ILE A 262 -7.82 6.39 2.62
C ILE A 262 -6.83 6.64 3.76
N HIS A 263 -7.14 6.15 4.97
CA HIS A 263 -6.30 6.30 6.16
C HIS A 263 -5.03 5.43 6.15
N GLU A 264 -4.98 4.37 5.34
CA GLU A 264 -3.79 3.54 5.13
C GLU A 264 -2.75 4.18 4.20
N GLN A 265 -3.12 5.23 3.45
CA GLN A 265 -2.24 5.85 2.44
C GLN A 265 -0.87 6.31 2.97
N PRO A 266 -0.73 6.90 4.17
CA PRO A 266 0.59 7.22 4.73
C PRO A 266 1.51 5.99 4.81
N ALA A 267 1.01 4.87 5.35
CA ALA A 267 1.79 3.65 5.48
C ALA A 267 2.11 3.02 4.12
N VAL A 268 1.14 3.04 3.20
CA VAL A 268 1.31 2.57 1.82
C VAL A 268 2.38 3.37 1.09
N LEU A 269 2.40 4.69 1.23
CA LEU A 269 3.41 5.54 0.63
C LEU A 269 4.80 5.21 1.18
N ARG A 270 4.97 4.95 2.49
CA ARG A 270 6.27 4.47 3.03
C ARG A 270 6.70 3.17 2.37
N ASN A 271 5.81 2.20 2.21
CA ASN A 271 6.13 0.94 1.53
C ASN A 271 6.57 1.18 0.08
N THR A 272 5.94 2.11 -0.64
CA THR A 272 6.32 2.43 -2.02
C THR A 272 7.70 3.06 -2.13
N LEU A 273 8.25 3.66 -1.07
CA LEU A 273 9.61 4.21 -1.04
C LEU A 273 10.67 3.13 -0.78
N ARG A 274 10.26 1.97 -0.25
CA ARG A 274 11.12 0.80 0.05
C ARG A 274 11.18 -0.22 -1.08
N LEU A 275 10.85 0.21 -2.30
CA LEU A 275 10.89 -0.66 -3.45
C LEU A 275 12.33 -0.99 -3.82
N GLN A 276 12.52 -2.19 -4.37
CA GLN A 276 13.82 -2.66 -4.81
C GLN A 276 14.37 -1.77 -5.93
N GLU A 277 15.41 -1.00 -5.62
CA GLU A 277 15.99 0.01 -6.52
C GLU A 277 16.40 -0.60 -7.88
N HIS A 278 16.93 -1.82 -7.86
CA HIS A 278 17.36 -2.53 -9.07
C HIS A 278 16.25 -2.62 -10.13
N TYR A 279 15.01 -2.93 -9.73
CA TYR A 279 13.90 -3.05 -10.66
C TYR A 279 13.42 -1.68 -11.18
N LEU A 280 13.45 -0.65 -10.33
CA LEU A 280 13.14 0.73 -10.74
C LEU A 280 14.18 1.25 -11.74
N ASP A 281 15.47 1.02 -11.49
CA ASP A 281 16.57 1.45 -12.36
C ASP A 281 16.55 0.71 -13.71
N LEU A 282 16.22 -0.58 -13.68
CA LEU A 282 16.07 -1.39 -14.88
C LEU A 282 14.87 -0.90 -15.72
N MET A 283 13.72 -0.65 -15.08
CA MET A 283 12.54 -0.10 -15.75
C MET A 283 12.83 1.29 -16.35
N ALA A 284 13.48 2.18 -15.59
CA ALA A 284 13.90 3.49 -16.08
C ALA A 284 14.87 3.37 -17.27
N THR A 285 15.74 2.37 -17.28
CA THR A 285 16.66 2.13 -18.41
C THR A 285 15.92 1.71 -19.70
N PHE A 286 14.87 0.88 -19.58
CA PHE A 286 14.04 0.55 -20.75
C PHE A 286 13.22 1.74 -21.25
N LEU A 287 12.70 2.56 -20.33
CA LEU A 287 11.98 3.79 -20.67
C LEU A 287 12.89 4.82 -21.35
N ASP A 288 14.13 4.98 -20.88
CA ASP A 288 15.11 5.92 -21.43
C ASP A 288 15.51 5.57 -22.87
N ARG A 289 15.68 4.28 -23.16
CA ARG A 289 16.06 3.76 -24.49
C ARG A 289 14.91 3.71 -25.49
N ALA A 290 13.66 3.85 -25.02
CA ALA A 290 12.49 3.77 -25.86
C ALA A 290 12.44 4.96 -26.81
N ARG A 291 12.10 4.70 -28.08
CA ARG A 291 11.81 5.78 -29.04
C ARG A 291 10.45 6.40 -28.77
N GLU A 292 9.48 5.56 -28.41
CA GLU A 292 8.12 5.95 -28.06
C GLU A 292 7.67 5.19 -26.82
N VAL A 293 7.05 5.91 -25.88
CA VAL A 293 6.55 5.32 -24.63
C VAL A 293 5.04 5.52 -24.55
N PHE A 294 4.31 4.42 -24.48
CA PHE A 294 2.87 4.39 -24.24
C PHE A 294 2.59 4.02 -22.79
N LEU A 295 1.80 4.84 -22.10
CA LEU A 295 1.33 4.59 -20.74
C LEU A 295 -0.10 4.06 -20.84
N VAL A 296 -0.30 2.76 -20.62
CA VAL A 296 -1.55 2.07 -20.94
C VAL A 296 -2.24 1.59 -19.67
N ALA A 297 -3.48 2.05 -19.45
CA ALA A 297 -4.26 1.70 -18.27
C ALA A 297 -5.77 1.98 -18.47
N CYS A 298 -6.58 1.64 -17.47
CA CYS A 298 -8.02 1.94 -17.41
C CYS A 298 -8.37 2.72 -16.13
N GLY A 299 -9.41 3.54 -16.18
CA GLY A 299 -9.99 4.23 -15.02
C GLY A 299 -8.98 5.02 -14.19
N THR A 300 -8.99 4.83 -12.87
CA THR A 300 -8.05 5.50 -11.94
C THR A 300 -6.57 5.29 -12.31
N SER A 301 -6.18 4.10 -12.80
CA SER A 301 -4.79 3.88 -13.24
C SER A 301 -4.43 4.66 -14.52
N TYR A 302 -5.40 4.94 -15.39
CA TYR A 302 -5.20 5.86 -16.52
C TYR A 302 -4.98 7.31 -16.05
N HIS A 303 -5.68 7.76 -15.00
CA HIS A 303 -5.39 9.08 -14.42
C HIS A 303 -3.97 9.15 -13.83
N ALA A 304 -3.44 8.05 -13.28
CA ALA A 304 -2.05 7.99 -12.84
C ALA A 304 -1.07 8.09 -14.03
N CYS A 305 -1.40 7.46 -15.16
CA CYS A 305 -0.65 7.61 -16.41
C CYS A 305 -0.69 9.05 -16.95
N LEU A 306 -1.83 9.75 -16.85
CA LEU A 306 -1.91 11.17 -17.20
C LEU A 306 -0.94 12.00 -16.36
N ALA A 307 -0.95 11.84 -15.04
CA ALA A 307 -0.02 12.54 -14.16
C ALA A 307 1.45 12.20 -14.50
N ALA A 308 1.75 10.92 -14.73
CA ALA A 308 3.09 10.48 -15.11
C ALA A 308 3.58 11.07 -16.43
N SER A 309 2.70 11.30 -17.41
CA SER A 309 3.12 11.97 -18.65
C SER A 309 3.63 13.38 -18.41
N TYR A 310 3.06 14.11 -17.45
CA TYR A 310 3.57 15.42 -17.02
C TYR A 310 4.89 15.27 -16.26
N MET A 311 4.99 14.32 -15.33
CA MET A 311 6.21 14.08 -14.56
C MET A 311 7.39 13.72 -15.48
N PHE A 312 7.19 12.82 -16.43
CA PHE A 312 8.23 12.38 -17.38
C PHE A 312 8.61 13.50 -18.35
N SER A 313 7.64 14.30 -18.80
CA SER A 313 7.94 15.45 -19.65
C SER A 313 8.69 16.55 -18.89
N LYS A 314 8.27 16.89 -17.67
CA LYS A 314 8.84 18.00 -16.89
C LYS A 314 10.23 17.66 -16.36
N LEU A 315 10.43 16.46 -15.82
CA LEU A 315 11.69 16.08 -15.17
C LEU A 315 12.69 15.44 -16.14
N ALA A 316 12.22 14.57 -17.04
CA ALA A 316 13.09 13.77 -17.90
C ALA A 316 13.08 14.20 -19.37
N PHE A 317 12.24 15.18 -19.74
CA PHE A 317 12.09 15.66 -21.12
C PHE A 317 11.73 14.49 -22.05
N LEU A 318 10.95 13.55 -21.52
CA LEU A 318 10.47 12.36 -22.22
C LEU A 318 8.98 12.51 -22.50
N GLY A 319 8.65 12.77 -23.77
CA GLY A 319 7.28 12.75 -24.23
C GLY A 319 6.72 11.33 -24.17
N THR A 320 5.51 11.18 -23.62
CA THR A 320 4.83 9.89 -23.48
C THR A 320 3.36 10.01 -23.87
N TYR A 321 2.76 8.89 -24.24
CA TYR A 321 1.39 8.81 -24.72
C TYR A 321 0.53 8.06 -23.70
N PRO A 322 -0.22 8.76 -22.83
CA PRO A 322 -1.22 8.11 -21.99
C PRO A 322 -2.43 7.68 -22.83
N VAL A 323 -2.74 6.38 -22.81
CA VAL A 323 -3.80 5.78 -23.64
C VAL A 323 -4.74 4.95 -22.76
N ILE A 324 -6.05 5.16 -22.96
CA ILE A 324 -7.07 4.30 -22.37
C ILE A 324 -6.97 2.93 -23.03
N ALA A 325 -6.76 1.87 -22.25
CA ALA A 325 -6.36 0.58 -22.82
C ALA A 325 -7.37 -0.04 -23.79
N SER A 326 -8.66 0.25 -23.63
CA SER A 326 -9.72 -0.21 -24.54
C SER A 326 -9.56 0.33 -25.96
N GLU A 327 -8.98 1.52 -26.12
CA GLU A 327 -8.79 2.20 -27.41
C GLU A 327 -7.42 1.90 -28.05
N PHE A 328 -6.52 1.27 -27.28
CA PHE A 328 -5.12 1.13 -27.69
C PHE A 328 -4.96 0.32 -28.98
N VAL A 329 -5.74 -0.76 -29.13
CA VAL A 329 -5.60 -1.66 -30.29
C VAL A 329 -6.05 -0.95 -31.57
N GLU A 330 -7.16 -0.25 -31.51
CA GLU A 330 -7.78 0.48 -32.61
C GLU A 330 -6.96 1.70 -33.00
N GLN A 331 -6.48 2.47 -32.01
CA GLN A 331 -5.78 3.74 -32.23
C GLN A 331 -4.29 3.54 -32.56
N HIS A 332 -3.59 2.69 -31.79
CA HIS A 332 -2.13 2.57 -31.83
C HIS A 332 -1.63 1.17 -32.19
N GLY A 333 -2.49 0.15 -32.17
CA GLY A 333 -2.09 -1.23 -32.39
C GLY A 333 -1.29 -1.41 -33.68
N LYS A 334 -1.61 -0.69 -34.76
CA LYS A 334 -0.87 -0.77 -36.04
C LYS A 334 0.47 -0.02 -36.05
N SER A 335 0.64 1.04 -35.26
CA SER A 335 1.84 1.87 -35.24
C SER A 335 2.94 1.33 -34.32
N VAL A 336 2.55 0.55 -33.30
CA VAL A 336 3.47 -0.08 -32.35
C VAL A 336 4.41 -1.06 -33.05
N ASN A 337 5.69 -1.02 -32.67
CA ASN A 337 6.76 -1.82 -33.24
C ASN A 337 7.86 -2.13 -32.20
N ILE A 338 9.00 -2.67 -32.64
CA ILE A 338 10.12 -3.07 -31.78
C ILE A 338 10.77 -1.91 -31.00
N ASP A 339 10.66 -0.68 -31.50
CA ASP A 339 11.18 0.52 -30.85
C ASP A 339 10.19 1.13 -29.83
N SER A 340 8.97 0.58 -29.75
CA SER A 340 7.93 1.02 -28.83
C SER A 340 8.06 0.33 -27.47
N THR A 341 7.91 1.11 -26.40
CA THR A 341 7.83 0.60 -25.02
C THR A 341 6.44 0.89 -24.45
N ILE A 342 5.81 -0.14 -23.89
CA ILE A 342 4.51 -0.05 -23.22
C ILE A 342 4.75 -0.16 -21.72
N LEU A 343 4.41 0.88 -20.97
CA LEU A 343 4.27 0.80 -19.51
C LEU A 343 2.79 0.59 -19.19
N ALA A 344 2.44 -0.66 -18.89
CA ALA A 344 1.09 -1.03 -18.50
C ALA A 344 0.94 -0.86 -16.98
N VAL A 345 -0.07 -0.08 -16.56
CA VAL A 345 -0.34 0.21 -15.15
C VAL A 345 -1.70 -0.39 -14.77
N SER A 346 -1.71 -1.34 -13.85
CA SER A 346 -2.94 -1.99 -13.39
C SER A 346 -2.81 -2.47 -11.96
N GLN A 347 -3.75 -2.07 -11.09
CA GLN A 347 -3.79 -2.55 -9.71
C GLN A 347 -3.83 -4.08 -9.64
N SER A 348 -4.75 -4.72 -10.37
CA SER A 348 -4.94 -6.18 -10.32
C SER A 348 -3.95 -6.95 -11.19
N GLY A 349 -3.44 -6.32 -12.25
CA GLY A 349 -2.63 -7.01 -13.28
C GLY A 349 -3.44 -7.99 -14.14
N GLU A 350 -4.77 -7.96 -14.02
CA GLU A 350 -5.72 -8.86 -14.70
C GLU A 350 -6.79 -8.11 -15.50
N THR A 351 -6.69 -6.78 -15.61
CA THR A 351 -7.65 -5.95 -16.37
C THR A 351 -7.66 -6.36 -17.84
N ALA A 352 -8.82 -6.81 -18.35
CA ALA A 352 -8.93 -7.46 -19.65
C ALA A 352 -8.45 -6.56 -20.82
N ASP A 353 -8.86 -5.29 -20.84
CA ASP A 353 -8.44 -4.33 -21.87
C ASP A 353 -6.94 -4.02 -21.81
N THR A 354 -6.39 -3.85 -20.61
CA THR A 354 -4.94 -3.65 -20.43
C THR A 354 -4.16 -4.85 -20.94
N LEU A 355 -4.60 -6.08 -20.63
CA LEU A 355 -3.98 -7.29 -21.14
C LEU A 355 -4.16 -7.45 -22.66
N ALA A 356 -5.29 -7.04 -23.23
CA ALA A 356 -5.50 -7.05 -24.67
C ALA A 356 -4.52 -6.10 -25.39
N ALA A 357 -4.34 -4.87 -24.87
CA ALA A 357 -3.37 -3.91 -25.37
C ALA A 357 -1.93 -4.45 -25.28
N VAL A 358 -1.56 -5.02 -24.12
CA VAL A 358 -0.24 -5.64 -23.90
C VAL A 358 -0.01 -6.80 -24.87
N ASN A 359 -0.99 -7.67 -25.08
CA ASN A 359 -0.89 -8.78 -26.02
C ASN A 359 -0.71 -8.31 -27.47
N CYS A 360 -1.46 -7.28 -27.88
CA CYS A 360 -1.33 -6.67 -29.20
C CYS A 360 0.08 -6.09 -29.42
N ALA A 361 0.60 -5.33 -28.45
CA ALA A 361 1.93 -4.76 -28.51
C ALA A 361 3.03 -5.84 -28.52
N ARG A 362 2.88 -6.89 -27.71
CA ARG A 362 3.82 -8.01 -27.63
C ARG A 362 3.92 -8.77 -28.96
N GLN A 363 2.80 -8.98 -29.65
CA GLN A 363 2.78 -9.61 -30.98
C GLN A 363 3.59 -8.81 -32.03
N ARG A 364 3.87 -7.53 -31.75
CA ARG A 364 4.65 -6.62 -32.59
C ARG A 364 6.05 -6.36 -32.05
N ALA A 365 6.51 -7.21 -31.13
CA ALA A 365 7.82 -7.16 -30.50
C ALA A 365 8.11 -5.88 -29.68
N ALA A 366 7.07 -5.14 -29.26
CA ALA A 366 7.24 -4.02 -28.35
C ALA A 366 7.73 -4.48 -26.98
N THR A 367 8.49 -3.61 -26.30
CA THR A 367 8.94 -3.88 -24.93
C THR A 367 7.80 -3.64 -23.94
N ILE A 368 7.47 -4.65 -23.14
CA ILE A 368 6.39 -4.55 -22.14
C ILE A 368 6.99 -4.37 -20.74
N LEU A 369 6.58 -3.30 -20.06
CA LEU A 369 6.89 -3.01 -18.66
C LEU A 369 5.58 -3.01 -17.86
N GLY A 370 5.61 -3.51 -16.62
CA GLY A 370 4.42 -3.65 -15.78
C GLY A 370 4.55 -2.92 -14.44
N LEU A 371 3.56 -2.09 -14.10
CA LEU A 371 3.38 -1.55 -12.75
C LEU A 371 2.07 -2.12 -12.20
N THR A 372 2.17 -2.95 -11.16
CA THR A 372 1.00 -3.63 -10.58
C THR A 372 1.10 -3.80 -9.08
N ASN A 373 -0.01 -4.08 -8.43
CA ASN A 373 -0.02 -4.40 -7.00
C ASN A 373 0.08 -5.91 -6.75
N VAL A 374 -0.49 -6.74 -7.65
CA VAL A 374 -0.59 -8.19 -7.48
C VAL A 374 0.60 -8.90 -8.14
N ILE A 375 1.50 -9.41 -7.31
CA ILE A 375 2.63 -10.24 -7.76
C ILE A 375 2.10 -11.58 -8.26
N GLY A 376 2.67 -12.07 -9.36
CA GLY A 376 2.22 -13.31 -9.98
C GLY A 376 1.00 -13.16 -10.89
N SER A 377 0.43 -11.96 -11.05
CA SER A 377 -0.63 -11.68 -12.03
C SER A 377 -0.18 -11.89 -13.48
N THR A 378 -1.12 -11.98 -14.41
CA THR A 378 -0.85 -12.12 -15.84
C THR A 378 0.09 -11.02 -16.34
N LEU A 379 -0.13 -9.78 -15.92
CA LEU A 379 0.76 -8.67 -16.29
C LEU A 379 2.21 -8.95 -15.87
N THR A 380 2.47 -9.39 -14.62
CA THR A 380 3.84 -9.71 -14.18
C THR A 380 4.50 -10.83 -15.01
N ARG A 381 3.71 -11.82 -15.46
CA ARG A 381 4.20 -12.94 -16.26
C ARG A 381 4.62 -12.55 -17.67
N VAL A 382 3.97 -11.54 -18.26
CA VAL A 382 4.21 -11.12 -19.64
C VAL A 382 5.15 -9.92 -19.76
N SER A 383 5.36 -9.17 -18.67
CA SER A 383 6.27 -8.03 -18.64
C SER A 383 7.74 -8.46 -18.66
N ARG A 384 8.58 -7.71 -19.39
CA ARG A 384 10.03 -7.85 -19.38
C ARG A 384 10.63 -7.45 -18.03
N VAL A 385 10.07 -6.40 -17.44
CA VAL A 385 10.36 -5.90 -16.09
C VAL A 385 9.04 -5.49 -15.48
N TYR A 386 8.83 -5.83 -14.21
CA TYR A 386 7.68 -5.36 -13.45
C TYR A 386 8.11 -4.79 -12.11
N VAL A 387 7.31 -3.85 -11.61
CA VAL A 387 7.43 -3.27 -10.28
C VAL A 387 6.11 -3.51 -9.54
N GLY A 388 6.22 -4.15 -8.38
CA GLY A 388 5.12 -4.31 -7.44
C GLY A 388 4.96 -3.04 -6.62
N GLN A 389 3.85 -2.30 -6.70
CA GLN A 389 3.68 -1.02 -6.00
C GLN A 389 3.49 -1.14 -4.47
N GLN A 390 3.37 -2.35 -3.93
CA GLN A 390 3.30 -2.65 -2.49
C GLN A 390 2.20 -1.89 -1.70
N SER A 391 1.06 -1.58 -2.33
CA SER A 391 -0.07 -0.93 -1.64
C SER A 391 -0.91 -1.88 -0.74
N GLY A 392 -0.59 -3.18 -0.77
CA GLY A 392 -1.39 -4.19 -0.11
C GLY A 392 -2.77 -4.36 -0.77
N PRO A 393 -3.59 -5.28 -0.26
CA PRO A 393 -4.91 -5.56 -0.82
C PRO A 393 -5.83 -4.34 -0.67
N GLU A 394 -6.57 -4.01 -1.72
CA GLU A 394 -7.58 -2.95 -1.72
C GLU A 394 -8.93 -3.61 -2.01
N ILE A 395 -9.81 -3.56 -1.03
CA ILE A 395 -11.11 -4.23 -0.98
C ILE A 395 -12.22 -3.29 -1.47
N GLY A 396 -12.17 -2.01 -1.09
CA GLY A 396 -13.15 -1.02 -1.55
C GLY A 396 -13.15 -0.92 -3.07
N VAL A 397 -14.32 -0.90 -3.72
CA VAL A 397 -14.39 -0.90 -5.20
C VAL A 397 -13.67 0.31 -5.79
N ALA A 398 -13.93 1.50 -5.26
CA ALA A 398 -13.25 2.72 -5.69
C ALA A 398 -11.78 2.71 -5.24
N ALA A 399 -10.86 2.80 -6.21
CA ALA A 399 -9.43 2.87 -5.92
C ALA A 399 -9.07 4.14 -5.12
N THR A 400 -8.21 3.98 -4.11
CA THR A 400 -7.73 5.07 -3.24
C THR A 400 -6.21 4.95 -3.05
N LYS A 401 -5.75 4.11 -2.12
CA LYS A 401 -4.33 3.89 -1.82
C LYS A 401 -3.54 3.33 -2.98
N THR A 402 -4.18 2.61 -3.90
CA THR A 402 -3.49 2.12 -5.08
C THR A 402 -3.17 3.24 -6.06
N PHE A 403 -3.98 4.31 -6.11
CA PHE A 403 -3.72 5.46 -6.97
C PHE A 403 -2.50 6.26 -6.49
N THR A 404 -2.46 6.60 -5.20
CA THR A 404 -1.32 7.33 -4.62
C THR A 404 -0.04 6.50 -4.61
N ALA A 405 -0.13 5.18 -4.43
CA ALA A 405 0.99 4.26 -4.65
C ALA A 405 1.50 4.31 -6.09
N GLN A 406 0.61 4.25 -7.10
CA GLN A 406 1.01 4.35 -8.51
C GLN A 406 1.73 5.66 -8.80
N LEU A 407 1.18 6.78 -8.33
CA LEU A 407 1.81 8.09 -8.48
C LEU A 407 3.19 8.15 -7.82
N SER A 408 3.36 7.57 -6.63
CA SER A 408 4.66 7.51 -5.94
C SER A 408 5.70 6.73 -6.76
N VAL A 409 5.34 5.55 -7.28
CA VAL A 409 6.25 4.76 -8.12
C VAL A 409 6.58 5.49 -9.43
N LEU A 410 5.59 6.12 -10.06
CA LEU A 410 5.80 6.87 -11.30
C LEU A 410 6.67 8.11 -11.07
N ALA A 411 6.54 8.80 -9.92
CA ALA A 411 7.43 9.89 -9.54
C ALA A 411 8.88 9.42 -9.33
N GLN A 412 9.08 8.27 -8.67
CA GLN A 412 10.41 7.65 -8.52
C GLN A 412 11.05 7.29 -9.87
N LEU A 413 10.26 6.77 -10.81
CA LEU A 413 10.73 6.51 -12.17
C LEU A 413 11.08 7.81 -12.90
N ALA A 414 10.28 8.86 -12.72
CA ALA A 414 10.53 10.17 -13.31
C ALA A 414 11.86 10.76 -12.84
N LEU A 415 12.15 10.69 -11.53
CA LEU A 415 13.43 11.13 -10.95
C LEU A 415 14.62 10.33 -11.48
N ARG A 416 14.49 9.00 -11.57
CA ARG A 416 15.53 8.13 -12.14
C ARG A 416 15.80 8.42 -13.61
N LEU A 417 14.74 8.67 -14.39
CA LEU A 417 14.85 9.10 -15.78
C LEU A 417 15.52 10.47 -15.89
N ALA A 418 15.14 11.43 -15.03
CA ALA A 418 15.72 12.75 -14.98
C ALA A 418 17.24 12.71 -14.69
N LYS A 419 17.65 11.88 -13.72
CA LYS A 419 19.05 11.60 -13.39
C LYS A 419 19.80 11.01 -14.58
N LYS A 420 19.25 9.98 -15.24
CA LYS A 420 19.88 9.34 -16.41
C LYS A 420 20.06 10.30 -17.58
N ARG A 421 19.10 11.21 -17.79
CA ARG A 421 19.10 12.15 -18.92
C ARG A 421 19.79 13.48 -18.61
N GLY A 422 20.15 13.74 -17.35
CA GLY A 422 20.84 14.96 -16.90
C GLY A 422 20.09 16.24 -17.25
N LYS A 423 18.76 16.25 -17.07
CA LYS A 423 17.89 17.36 -17.53
C LYS A 423 17.57 18.41 -16.47
N ILE A 424 17.66 18.05 -15.20
CA ILE A 424 17.44 18.93 -14.05
C ILE A 424 18.71 18.96 -13.19
N SER A 425 18.86 20.01 -12.37
CA SER A 425 20.04 20.14 -11.51
C SER A 425 20.01 19.11 -10.38
N GLN A 426 21.17 18.84 -9.79
CA GLN A 426 21.27 17.98 -8.62
C GLN A 426 20.47 18.56 -7.43
N ASP A 427 20.52 19.88 -7.22
CA ASP A 427 19.74 20.56 -6.18
C ASP A 427 18.23 20.38 -6.37
N GLU A 428 17.73 20.45 -7.61
CA GLU A 428 16.31 20.24 -7.91
C GLU A 428 15.91 18.77 -7.68
N MET A 429 16.77 17.82 -8.08
CA MET A 429 16.56 16.41 -7.81
C MET A 429 16.49 16.11 -6.30
N ASP A 430 17.44 16.62 -5.54
CA ASP A 430 17.54 16.37 -4.10
C ASP A 430 16.34 16.99 -3.37
N PHE A 431 15.91 18.19 -3.78
CA PHE A 431 14.70 18.80 -3.26
C PHE A 431 13.45 17.94 -3.52
N ILE A 432 13.27 17.41 -4.73
CA ILE A 432 12.10 16.58 -5.04
C ILE A 432 12.19 15.24 -4.30
N ALA A 433 13.37 14.62 -4.22
CA ALA A 433 13.58 13.37 -3.50
C ALA A 433 13.28 13.51 -2.00
N GLU A 434 13.80 14.54 -1.35
CA GLU A 434 13.50 14.85 0.07
C GLU A 434 11.99 15.02 0.29
N ARG A 435 11.30 15.69 -0.64
CA ARG A 435 9.86 15.91 -0.54
C ARG A 435 9.05 14.65 -0.79
N LEU A 436 9.50 13.79 -1.69
CA LEU A 436 8.92 12.48 -1.93
C LEU A 436 8.98 11.60 -0.67
N GLU A 437 10.11 11.62 0.06
CA GLU A 437 10.26 10.93 1.35
C GLU A 437 9.31 11.46 2.43
N LYS A 438 8.97 12.74 2.40
CA LYS A 438 8.05 13.40 3.34
C LYS A 438 6.57 13.22 3.00
N LEU A 439 6.22 12.71 1.81
CA LEU A 439 4.81 12.54 1.40
C LEU A 439 3.97 11.70 2.38
N PRO A 440 4.46 10.59 2.98
CA PRO A 440 3.73 9.86 4.00
C PRO A 440 3.25 10.74 5.17
N GLU A 441 4.14 11.60 5.69
CA GLU A 441 3.85 12.51 6.79
C GLU A 441 2.87 13.61 6.37
N ILE A 442 3.07 14.18 5.18
CA ILE A 442 2.19 15.20 4.59
C ILE A 442 0.78 14.65 4.44
N VAL A 443 0.62 13.46 3.84
CA VAL A 443 -0.68 12.82 3.65
C VAL A 443 -1.34 12.50 5.00
N GLY A 444 -0.58 12.00 5.98
CA GLY A 444 -1.08 11.76 7.33
C GLY A 444 -1.58 13.03 8.01
N THR A 445 -0.88 14.15 7.80
CA THR A 445 -1.27 15.46 8.31
C THR A 445 -2.55 15.98 7.66
N ILE A 446 -2.70 15.85 6.34
CA ILE A 446 -3.94 16.23 5.62
C ILE A 446 -5.14 15.48 6.18
N ILE A 447 -5.05 14.15 6.28
CA ILE A 447 -6.13 13.31 6.81
C ILE A 447 -6.50 13.77 8.23
N ARG A 448 -5.53 13.88 9.13
CA ARG A 448 -5.77 14.26 10.53
C ARG A 448 -6.38 15.66 10.69
N THR A 449 -5.98 16.62 9.86
CA THR A 449 -6.31 18.04 10.06
C THR A 449 -7.50 18.53 9.23
N GLN A 450 -7.74 17.93 8.07
CA GLN A 450 -8.72 18.44 7.11
C GLN A 450 -9.99 17.60 7.01
N GLU A 451 -10.01 16.37 7.53
CA GLU A 451 -11.13 15.44 7.36
C GLU A 451 -12.47 16.02 7.83
N GLU A 452 -12.52 16.62 9.02
CA GLU A 452 -13.76 17.23 9.55
C GLU A 452 -14.22 18.41 8.69
N LYS A 453 -13.30 19.21 8.15
CA LYS A 453 -13.62 20.31 7.24
C LYS A 453 -14.21 19.78 5.93
N VAL A 454 -13.61 18.73 5.37
CA VAL A 454 -14.11 18.08 4.15
C VAL A 454 -15.50 17.49 4.37
N LYS A 455 -15.77 16.90 5.54
CA LYS A 455 -17.08 16.41 5.93
C LYS A 455 -18.14 17.53 5.98
N GLN A 456 -17.78 18.71 6.50
CA GLN A 456 -18.67 19.87 6.49
C GLN A 456 -18.97 20.36 5.07
N VAL A 457 -17.96 20.40 4.21
CA VAL A 457 -18.14 20.73 2.78
C VAL A 457 -19.07 19.72 2.11
N ALA A 458 -18.85 18.41 2.31
CA ALA A 458 -19.73 17.37 1.77
C ALA A 458 -21.19 17.56 2.21
N LYS A 459 -21.41 17.84 3.50
CA LYS A 459 -22.75 18.10 4.04
C LYS A 459 -23.40 19.33 3.42
N LYS A 460 -22.65 20.41 3.20
CA LYS A 460 -23.13 21.65 2.56
C LYS A 460 -23.58 21.41 1.12
N TYR A 461 -22.87 20.58 0.36
CA TYR A 461 -23.13 20.34 -1.07
C TYR A 461 -23.86 19.01 -1.36
N ARG A 462 -24.39 18.30 -0.36
CA ARG A 462 -25.03 16.98 -0.51
C ARG A 462 -26.17 16.95 -1.54
N ASP A 463 -26.86 18.08 -1.70
CA ASP A 463 -28.04 18.23 -2.57
C ASP A 463 -27.67 18.78 -3.96
N ALA A 464 -26.38 19.02 -4.22
CA ALA A 464 -25.91 19.47 -5.52
C ALA A 464 -26.10 18.40 -6.60
N LYS A 465 -26.60 18.83 -7.77
CA LYS A 465 -26.97 17.93 -8.87
C LYS A 465 -25.80 17.58 -9.77
N ILE A 466 -24.88 18.53 -9.97
CA ILE A 466 -23.72 18.38 -10.85
C ILE A 466 -22.53 19.08 -10.21
N PHE A 467 -21.34 18.54 -10.37
CA PHE A 467 -20.08 19.19 -10.00
C PHE A 467 -19.17 19.38 -11.22
N PHE A 468 -18.41 20.47 -11.22
CA PHE A 468 -17.21 20.58 -12.05
C PHE A 468 -15.95 20.36 -11.22
N PHE A 469 -14.97 19.66 -11.78
CA PHE A 469 -13.63 19.49 -11.21
C PHE A 469 -12.59 20.04 -12.19
N LEU A 470 -11.87 21.08 -11.78
CA LEU A 470 -10.98 21.83 -12.65
C LEU A 470 -9.58 21.92 -12.07
N GLY A 471 -8.60 21.71 -12.94
CA GLY A 471 -7.18 21.90 -12.64
C GLY A 471 -6.44 22.37 -13.88
N ARG A 472 -5.17 22.72 -13.74
CA ARG A 472 -4.28 23.00 -14.88
C ARG A 472 -3.01 22.19 -14.78
N GLY A 473 -2.38 21.95 -15.93
CA GLY A 473 -1.18 21.11 -16.03
C GLY A 473 -1.44 19.72 -15.41
N ILE A 474 -0.51 19.29 -14.56
CA ILE A 474 -0.58 18.00 -13.88
C ILE A 474 -1.83 17.85 -12.97
N SER A 475 -2.32 18.96 -12.41
CA SER A 475 -3.53 18.98 -11.57
C SER A 475 -4.81 18.60 -12.33
N THR A 476 -4.78 18.60 -13.67
CA THR A 476 -5.89 18.08 -14.48
C THR A 476 -6.10 16.59 -14.23
N ALA A 477 -5.04 15.80 -14.04
CA ALA A 477 -5.14 14.39 -13.70
C ALA A 477 -5.83 14.19 -12.34
N THR A 478 -5.50 15.02 -11.35
CA THR A 478 -6.14 15.04 -10.02
C THR A 478 -7.62 15.41 -10.12
N ALA A 479 -7.97 16.37 -10.98
CA ALA A 479 -9.36 16.76 -11.24
C ALA A 479 -10.19 15.61 -11.83
N TYR A 480 -9.63 14.90 -12.82
CA TYR A 480 -10.28 13.72 -13.41
C TYR A 480 -10.50 12.60 -12.38
N GLU A 481 -9.54 12.39 -11.48
CA GLU A 481 -9.66 11.39 -10.41
C GLU A 481 -10.71 11.78 -9.37
N GLY A 482 -10.70 13.03 -8.88
CA GLY A 482 -11.71 13.51 -7.93
C GLY A 482 -13.13 13.41 -8.47
N ARG A 483 -13.32 13.77 -9.75
CA ARG A 483 -14.58 13.56 -10.49
C ARG A 483 -14.97 12.08 -10.50
N LEU A 484 -14.06 11.19 -10.89
CA LEU A 484 -14.34 9.76 -10.98
C LEU A 484 -14.77 9.19 -9.62
N LYS A 485 -14.07 9.51 -8.52
CA LYS A 485 -14.46 9.09 -7.18
C LYS A 485 -15.86 9.53 -6.83
N LEU A 486 -16.20 10.80 -7.04
CA LEU A 486 -17.53 11.32 -6.72
C LEU A 486 -18.63 10.61 -7.55
N MET A 487 -18.37 10.34 -8.82
CA MET A 487 -19.32 9.60 -9.67
C MET A 487 -19.50 8.14 -9.22
N GLU A 488 -18.41 7.46 -8.87
CA GLU A 488 -18.41 6.04 -8.54
C GLU A 488 -19.21 5.73 -7.28
N ILE A 489 -19.06 6.54 -6.21
CA ILE A 489 -19.59 6.18 -4.89
C ILE A 489 -20.73 7.08 -4.41
N ALA A 490 -20.74 8.36 -4.81
CA ALA A 490 -21.78 9.29 -4.42
C ALA A 490 -22.86 9.43 -5.51
N TYR A 491 -22.65 8.87 -6.71
CA TYR A 491 -23.56 8.95 -7.86
C TYR A 491 -23.98 10.39 -8.20
N VAL A 492 -23.09 11.35 -7.99
CA VAL A 492 -23.32 12.73 -8.42
C VAL A 492 -22.70 12.86 -9.81
N PRO A 493 -23.50 13.17 -10.85
CA PRO A 493 -22.97 13.53 -12.15
C PRO A 493 -21.89 14.60 -11.99
N SER A 494 -20.71 14.37 -12.57
CA SER A 494 -19.65 15.37 -12.52
C SER A 494 -18.82 15.35 -13.78
N ILE A 495 -18.29 16.52 -14.11
CA ILE A 495 -17.51 16.78 -15.31
C ILE A 495 -16.15 17.32 -14.87
N ALA A 496 -15.09 16.88 -15.53
CA ALA A 496 -13.74 17.39 -15.32
C ALA A 496 -13.12 17.73 -16.67
N PHE A 497 -12.36 18.82 -16.70
CA PHE A 497 -11.61 19.28 -17.86
C PHE A 497 -10.51 20.27 -17.42
N PRO A 498 -9.50 20.55 -18.24
CA PRO A 498 -8.52 21.59 -17.96
C PRO A 498 -9.21 22.94 -17.77
N ALA A 499 -8.92 23.67 -16.70
CA ALA A 499 -9.65 24.90 -16.35
C ALA A 499 -9.66 25.97 -17.48
N GLY A 500 -8.66 25.94 -18.37
CA GLY A 500 -8.61 26.80 -19.56
C GLY A 500 -9.75 26.58 -20.56
N GLU A 501 -10.32 25.39 -20.62
CA GLU A 501 -11.39 25.05 -21.54
C GLU A 501 -12.76 25.58 -21.11
N SER A 502 -12.86 26.16 -19.90
CA SER A 502 -14.12 26.68 -19.35
C SER A 502 -14.87 27.56 -20.34
N LYS A 503 -14.19 28.53 -20.94
CA LYS A 503 -14.77 29.50 -21.89
C LYS A 503 -15.15 28.92 -23.25
N HIS A 504 -14.70 27.71 -23.56
CA HIS A 504 -14.92 27.05 -24.84
C HIS A 504 -16.22 26.23 -24.87
N GLY A 505 -17.17 26.53 -23.97
CA GLY A 505 -18.50 25.92 -23.92
C GLY A 505 -18.99 25.60 -22.51
N PRO A 506 -18.23 24.83 -21.68
CA PRO A 506 -18.70 24.32 -20.40
C PRO A 506 -19.18 25.39 -19.41
N ILE A 507 -18.61 26.61 -19.46
CA ILE A 507 -19.00 27.72 -18.59
C ILE A 507 -20.47 28.15 -18.75
N SER A 508 -21.13 27.77 -19.86
CA SER A 508 -22.56 28.03 -20.08
C SER A 508 -23.49 27.27 -19.12
N LEU A 509 -22.98 26.22 -18.45
CA LEU A 509 -23.74 25.43 -17.47
C LEU A 509 -23.72 26.04 -16.06
N ILE A 510 -22.95 27.11 -15.84
CA ILE A 510 -22.81 27.71 -14.52
C ILE A 510 -24.03 28.56 -14.19
N GLU A 511 -24.63 28.25 -13.04
CA GLU A 511 -25.74 28.99 -12.43
C GLU A 511 -25.39 29.36 -10.97
N PRO A 512 -26.11 30.30 -10.33
CA PRO A 512 -25.90 30.65 -8.94
C PRO A 512 -25.95 29.41 -8.01
N GLY A 513 -24.86 29.17 -7.28
CA GLY A 513 -24.71 28.03 -6.38
C GLY A 513 -24.12 26.76 -7.02
N PHE A 514 -23.79 26.78 -8.32
CA PHE A 514 -23.20 25.62 -9.00
C PHE A 514 -21.80 25.30 -8.43
N PRO A 515 -21.56 24.10 -7.86
CA PRO A 515 -20.31 23.80 -7.21
C PRO A 515 -19.20 23.49 -8.22
N VAL A 516 -18.08 24.21 -8.09
CA VAL A 516 -16.87 24.02 -8.89
C VAL A 516 -15.69 23.78 -7.96
N VAL A 517 -15.13 22.58 -8.03
CA VAL A 517 -13.94 22.17 -7.30
C VAL A 517 -12.70 22.55 -8.10
N PHE A 518 -11.82 23.35 -7.52
CA PHE A 518 -10.54 23.74 -8.11
C PHE A 518 -9.37 23.10 -7.34
N ILE A 519 -8.42 22.51 -8.08
CA ILE A 519 -7.17 21.96 -7.56
C ILE A 519 -6.07 23.00 -7.79
N CYS A 520 -5.57 23.60 -6.71
CA CYS A 520 -4.77 24.83 -6.75
C CYS A 520 -3.42 24.70 -6.00
N PRO A 521 -2.47 23.89 -6.47
CA PRO A 521 -1.10 23.96 -5.97
C PRO A 521 -0.44 25.29 -6.35
N LYS A 522 0.63 25.67 -5.67
CA LYS A 522 1.44 26.87 -6.02
C LYS A 522 2.43 26.56 -7.13
N ASP A 523 1.89 26.20 -8.31
CA ASP A 523 2.66 25.88 -9.51
C ASP A 523 2.71 27.03 -10.53
N ASP A 524 3.41 26.81 -11.64
CA ASP A 524 3.58 27.77 -12.75
C ASP A 524 2.24 28.18 -13.41
N THR A 525 1.16 27.41 -13.19
CA THR A 525 -0.16 27.65 -13.77
C THR A 525 -1.07 28.49 -12.88
N ARG A 526 -0.70 28.70 -11.60
CA ARG A 526 -1.52 29.38 -10.57
C ARG A 526 -2.13 30.70 -11.05
N LYS A 527 -1.34 31.57 -11.67
CA LYS A 527 -1.82 32.88 -12.16
C LYS A 527 -2.99 32.73 -13.14
N THR A 528 -2.90 31.76 -14.05
CA THR A 528 -3.98 31.49 -15.02
C THR A 528 -5.18 30.82 -14.37
N LEU A 529 -4.95 29.97 -13.37
CA LEU A 529 -5.99 29.29 -12.61
C LEU A 529 -6.86 30.27 -11.82
N ILE A 530 -6.26 31.30 -11.20
CA ILE A 530 -6.98 32.39 -10.52
C ILE A 530 -7.95 33.09 -11.46
N GLY A 531 -7.51 33.36 -12.70
CA GLY A 531 -8.39 33.91 -13.73
C GLY A 531 -9.60 33.00 -14.00
N ASN A 532 -9.39 31.69 -14.09
CA ASN A 532 -10.48 30.73 -14.27
C ASN A 532 -11.43 30.65 -13.06
N ILE A 533 -10.90 30.77 -11.83
CA ILE A 533 -11.74 30.85 -10.61
C ILE A 533 -12.62 32.10 -10.65
N MET A 534 -12.03 33.27 -10.94
CA MET A 534 -12.77 34.53 -11.04
C MET A 534 -13.86 34.47 -12.12
N GLU A 535 -13.56 33.83 -13.26
CA GLU A 535 -14.52 33.64 -14.34
C GLU A 535 -15.74 32.82 -13.93
N MET A 536 -15.54 31.72 -13.19
CA MET A 536 -16.64 30.90 -12.66
C MET A 536 -17.42 31.65 -11.59
N LYS A 537 -16.72 32.29 -10.64
CA LYS A 537 -17.34 33.05 -9.55
C LYS A 537 -18.18 34.20 -10.07
N ALA A 538 -17.72 34.91 -11.09
CA ALA A 538 -18.47 36.00 -11.74
C ALA A 538 -19.81 35.55 -12.35
N ARG A 539 -20.01 34.25 -12.55
CA ARG A 539 -21.26 33.65 -13.06
C ARG A 539 -22.09 32.97 -11.98
N GLY A 540 -21.70 33.14 -10.71
CA GLY A 540 -22.44 32.62 -9.56
C GLY A 540 -22.02 31.23 -9.10
N ALA A 541 -20.95 30.65 -9.65
CA ALA A 541 -20.44 29.38 -9.15
C ALA A 541 -20.04 29.47 -7.67
N SER A 542 -20.31 28.41 -6.91
CA SER A 542 -19.75 28.20 -5.58
C SER A 542 -18.41 27.49 -5.69
N ILE A 543 -17.35 28.17 -5.26
CA ILE A 543 -15.98 27.73 -5.44
C ILE A 543 -15.52 26.91 -4.23
N ILE A 544 -15.13 25.66 -4.48
CA ILE A 544 -14.50 24.78 -3.51
C ILE A 544 -13.02 24.63 -3.89
N ALA A 545 -12.10 25.21 -3.12
CA ALA A 545 -10.68 25.25 -3.50
C ALA A 545 -9.83 24.31 -2.64
N ILE A 546 -9.06 23.40 -3.27
CA ILE A 546 -7.99 22.66 -2.60
C ILE A 546 -6.71 23.45 -2.80
N ILE A 547 -6.16 24.02 -1.74
CA ILE A 547 -5.07 25.01 -1.78
C ILE A 547 -3.90 24.59 -0.89
N GLU A 548 -2.73 25.17 -1.12
CA GLU A 548 -1.65 25.09 -0.13
C GLU A 548 -1.93 26.00 1.08
N GLU A 549 -1.43 25.58 2.25
CA GLU A 549 -1.45 26.37 3.48
C GLU A 549 -0.92 27.80 3.25
N GLY A 550 -1.67 28.79 3.74
CA GLY A 550 -1.33 30.20 3.64
C GLY A 550 -1.57 30.83 2.26
N ASP A 551 -2.33 30.20 1.35
CA ASP A 551 -2.81 30.87 0.13
C ASP A 551 -4.05 31.76 0.39
N GLU A 552 -3.81 32.94 0.97
CA GLU A 552 -4.88 33.89 1.32
C GLU A 552 -5.59 34.49 0.08
N GLU A 553 -4.91 34.57 -1.06
CA GLU A 553 -5.49 35.10 -2.29
C GLU A 553 -6.60 34.17 -2.82
N ILE A 554 -6.32 32.88 -3.02
CA ILE A 554 -7.34 31.94 -3.48
C ILE A 554 -8.42 31.74 -2.41
N LYS A 555 -8.05 31.74 -1.14
CA LYS A 555 -9.00 31.66 -0.02
C LYS A 555 -10.02 32.80 -0.03
N SER A 556 -9.62 34.02 -0.37
CA SER A 556 -10.55 35.15 -0.54
C SER A 556 -11.51 35.00 -1.73
N LEU A 557 -11.12 34.20 -2.72
CA LEU A 557 -11.92 33.89 -3.91
C LEU A 557 -12.78 32.64 -3.73
N ALA A 558 -12.48 31.77 -2.77
CA ALA A 558 -13.23 30.53 -2.53
C ALA A 558 -14.42 30.75 -1.58
N ASP A 559 -15.48 29.95 -1.75
CA ASP A 559 -16.59 29.88 -0.79
C ASP A 559 -16.32 28.84 0.30
N ASP A 560 -15.62 27.76 -0.06
CA ASP A 560 -15.05 26.78 0.85
C ASP A 560 -13.65 26.38 0.37
N TRP A 561 -12.76 26.00 1.29
CA TRP A 561 -11.42 25.58 0.93
C TRP A 561 -10.90 24.47 1.83
N VAL A 562 -9.93 23.70 1.34
CA VAL A 562 -9.20 22.68 2.11
C VAL A 562 -7.71 22.95 1.95
N GLU A 563 -6.97 22.93 3.05
CA GLU A 563 -5.55 23.28 3.05
C GLU A 563 -4.68 22.04 3.02
N VAL A 564 -3.65 22.07 2.18
CA VAL A 564 -2.62 21.05 2.03
C VAL A 564 -1.29 21.64 2.49
N PRO A 565 -0.43 20.91 3.24
CA PRO A 565 0.86 21.43 3.69
C PRO A 565 1.70 22.03 2.55
N ARG A 566 2.35 23.16 2.83
CA ARG A 566 3.15 23.90 1.84
C ARG A 566 4.45 23.20 1.43
N GLY A 567 5.03 23.65 0.31
CA GLY A 567 6.38 23.26 -0.11
C GLY A 567 6.42 21.92 -0.83
N ILE A 568 5.33 21.55 -1.48
CA ILE A 568 5.23 20.36 -2.32
C ILE A 568 5.68 20.74 -3.73
N PRO A 569 6.67 20.05 -4.32
CA PRO A 569 6.99 20.21 -5.74
C PRO A 569 5.75 19.91 -6.59
N ASP A 570 5.51 20.70 -7.62
CA ASP A 570 4.32 20.59 -8.46
C ASP A 570 4.16 19.19 -9.08
N VAL A 571 5.26 18.55 -9.48
CA VAL A 571 5.29 17.17 -9.98
C VAL A 571 4.80 16.12 -8.98
N LEU A 572 4.88 16.41 -7.68
CA LEU A 572 4.38 15.53 -6.60
C LEU A 572 2.96 15.90 -6.15
N SER A 573 2.45 17.08 -6.54
CA SER A 573 1.15 17.59 -6.10
C SER A 573 -0.05 16.64 -6.29
N PRO A 574 -0.12 15.74 -7.29
CA PRO A 574 -1.26 14.83 -7.42
C PRO A 574 -1.47 13.90 -6.21
N ILE A 575 -0.40 13.56 -5.48
CA ILE A 575 -0.48 12.64 -4.33
C ILE A 575 -1.18 13.30 -3.13
N PRO A 576 -0.75 14.46 -2.61
CA PRO A 576 -1.43 15.09 -1.48
C PRO A 576 -2.76 15.76 -1.86
N PHE A 577 -2.91 16.31 -3.07
CA PHE A 577 -4.13 17.03 -3.46
C PHE A 577 -5.32 16.11 -3.78
N VAL A 578 -5.11 14.82 -4.02
CA VAL A 578 -6.23 13.88 -4.22
C VAL A 578 -6.89 13.47 -2.90
N ILE A 579 -6.18 13.57 -1.77
CA ILE A 579 -6.67 13.11 -0.46
C ILE A 579 -7.96 13.83 -0.05
N PRO A 580 -8.05 15.18 -0.11
CA PRO A 580 -9.31 15.88 0.16
C PRO A 580 -10.44 15.47 -0.79
N LEU A 581 -10.13 15.13 -2.04
CA LEU A 581 -11.13 14.75 -3.04
C LEU A 581 -11.70 13.34 -2.78
N GLN A 582 -10.86 12.40 -2.33
CA GLN A 582 -11.28 11.07 -1.89
C GLN A 582 -12.18 11.17 -0.65
N LEU A 583 -11.79 11.98 0.34
CA LEU A 583 -12.61 12.25 1.53
C LEU A 583 -13.92 12.95 1.16
N LEU A 584 -13.90 13.92 0.24
CA LEU A 584 -15.09 14.61 -0.24
C LEU A 584 -16.07 13.62 -0.88
N ALA A 585 -15.58 12.76 -1.78
CA ALA A 585 -16.41 11.73 -2.40
C ALA A 585 -16.99 10.75 -1.37
N TYR A 586 -16.18 10.30 -0.41
CA TYR A 586 -16.63 9.42 0.67
C TYR A 586 -17.74 10.07 1.50
N TYR A 587 -17.51 11.27 2.03
CA TYR A 587 -18.51 11.94 2.87
C TYR A 587 -19.76 12.35 2.08
N MET A 588 -19.62 12.70 0.80
CA MET A 588 -20.77 12.92 -0.09
C MET A 588 -21.61 11.64 -0.24
N ALA A 589 -21.00 10.46 -0.36
CA ALA A 589 -21.74 9.20 -0.41
C ALA A 589 -22.49 8.94 0.90
N ILE A 590 -21.85 9.18 2.05
CA ILE A 590 -22.48 9.03 3.37
C ILE A 590 -23.66 9.98 3.56
N GLU A 591 -23.50 11.27 3.22
CA GLU A 591 -24.56 12.28 3.34
C GLU A 591 -25.75 12.00 2.40
N ARG A 592 -25.53 11.25 1.32
CA ARG A 592 -26.58 10.76 0.39
C ARG A 592 -27.09 9.36 0.72
N GLY A 593 -26.64 8.75 1.82
CA GLY A 593 -27.08 7.42 2.27
C GLY A 593 -26.61 6.27 1.36
N HIS A 594 -25.47 6.42 0.70
CA HIS A 594 -24.87 5.40 -0.15
C HIS A 594 -23.74 4.65 0.58
N ASN A 595 -23.57 3.36 0.29
CA ASN A 595 -22.45 2.58 0.77
C ASN A 595 -21.26 2.70 -0.21
N PRO A 596 -20.13 3.32 0.20
CA PRO A 596 -18.98 3.53 -0.67
C PRO A 596 -18.18 2.24 -0.97
N ASP A 597 -18.33 1.18 -0.18
CA ASP A 597 -17.61 -0.09 -0.40
C ASP A 597 -18.23 -0.91 -1.54
N THR A 598 -19.55 -0.77 -1.76
CA THR A 598 -20.32 -1.58 -2.72
C THR A 598 -21.14 -0.70 -3.65
N PRO A 599 -20.49 0.11 -4.51
CA PRO A 599 -21.21 0.92 -5.48
C PRO A 599 -21.91 0.04 -6.52
N ARG A 600 -23.13 0.42 -6.89
CA ARG A 600 -23.97 -0.32 -7.83
C ARG A 600 -23.31 -0.38 -9.22
N ASN A 601 -23.50 -1.49 -9.93
CA ASN A 601 -23.04 -1.72 -11.31
C ASN A 601 -21.51 -1.71 -11.49
N LEU A 602 -20.73 -1.67 -10.41
CA LEU A 602 -19.28 -1.67 -10.46
C LEU A 602 -18.72 -2.94 -9.80
N ALA A 603 -17.57 -3.38 -10.30
CA ALA A 603 -16.79 -4.45 -9.72
C ALA A 603 -15.35 -3.95 -9.50
N LYS A 604 -14.64 -4.52 -8.52
CA LYS A 604 -13.28 -4.09 -8.17
C LYS A 604 -12.28 -4.22 -9.32
N SER A 605 -12.42 -5.27 -10.13
CA SER A 605 -11.58 -5.51 -11.31
C SER A 605 -12.46 -5.97 -12.46
N VAL A 606 -12.30 -5.35 -13.63
CA VAL A 606 -12.96 -5.74 -14.88
C VAL A 606 -12.07 -6.76 -15.59
N THR A 607 -12.37 -8.05 -15.39
CA THR A 607 -11.60 -9.19 -15.92
C THR A 607 -12.26 -9.86 -17.11
N VAL A 608 -13.42 -9.37 -17.56
CA VAL A 608 -14.18 -9.87 -18.71
C VAL A 608 -14.39 -8.75 -19.72
N LYS A 609 -14.40 -9.10 -21.00
CA LYS A 609 -14.80 -8.22 -22.11
C LYS A 609 -16.27 -8.43 -22.43
#